data_AF-A0A0R3RDH5-F1
#
_entry.id   AF-A0A0R3RDH5-F1
#
_cell.length_a   1.000
_cell.length_b   1.000
_cell.length_c   1.000
_cell.angle_alpha   90.00
_cell.angle_beta   90.00
_cell.angle_gamma   90.00
#
_symmetry.space_group_name_H-M   'P 1'
#
loop_
_entity.id
_entity.type
_entity.pdbx_description
1 polymer ?
#
loop_
_entity_poly.entity_id
_entity_poly.type
_entity_poly.pdbx_seq_one_letter_code
_entity_poly.pdbx_strand_id
1 'polypeptide(L)'
;MWATGCILGELLIHRPLLPGKTELDQINRIIDLLGTPTEKIWKGIDELPALRNFHLRSQPYNKLKCVMERASDSCLQLLNGLFTYDPSLRICAKDALRSRYFNEPPYPCDASMMPSFPQHRNRKRKRKSSDCSNN
;
A
#
# COMPACT_ATOMS: atom_id res chain seq x y z
N MET A 1 -0.47 9.93 3.24
CA MET A 1 0.85 9.26 3.11
C MET A 1 0.77 7.76 3.40
N TRP A 2 0.27 7.32 4.56
CA TRP A 2 0.10 5.87 4.85
C TRP A 2 -0.68 5.12 3.75
N ALA A 3 -1.85 5.65 3.35
CA ALA A 3 -2.65 5.07 2.27
C ALA A 3 -1.89 4.97 0.93
N THR A 4 -1.04 5.96 0.63
CA THR A 4 -0.14 5.93 -0.54
C THR A 4 0.86 4.77 -0.45
N GLY A 5 1.40 4.52 0.75
CA GLY A 5 2.22 3.33 1.01
C GLY A 5 1.45 2.03 0.76
N CYS A 6 0.20 1.93 1.20
CA CYS A 6 -0.65 0.77 0.90
C CYS A 6 -0.84 0.55 -0.61
N ILE A 7 -1.13 1.62 -1.36
CA ILE A 7 -1.32 1.55 -2.82
C ILE A 7 -0.01 1.14 -3.49
N LEU A 8 1.12 1.77 -3.16
CA LEU A 8 2.42 1.42 -3.73
C LEU A 8 2.77 -0.04 -3.43
N GLY A 9 2.60 -0.48 -2.19
CA GLY A 9 2.85 -1.85 -1.80
C GLY A 9 1.95 -2.84 -2.53
N GLU A 10 0.65 -2.55 -2.65
CA GLU A 10 -0.30 -3.37 -3.39
C GLU A 10 0.05 -3.48 -4.89
N LEU A 11 0.51 -2.39 -5.51
CA LEU A 11 1.01 -2.41 -6.89
C LEU A 11 2.24 -3.32 -7.05
N LEU A 12 3.14 -3.35 -6.05
CA LEU A 12 4.36 -4.17 -6.09
C LEU A 12 4.07 -5.67 -5.94
N ILE A 13 3.09 -6.05 -5.13
CA ILE A 13 2.76 -7.45 -4.84
C ILE A 13 1.54 -7.98 -5.60
N HIS A 14 0.86 -7.11 -6.37
CA HIS A 14 -0.35 -7.41 -7.16
C HIS A 14 -1.52 -7.99 -6.35
N ARG A 15 -1.58 -7.68 -5.05
CA ARG A 15 -2.66 -8.07 -4.13
C ARG A 15 -2.76 -7.04 -3.01
N PRO A 16 -3.94 -6.89 -2.37
CA PRO A 16 -4.09 -5.98 -1.23
C PRO A 16 -3.03 -6.24 -0.16
N LEU A 17 -2.31 -5.19 0.24
CA LEU A 17 -1.21 -5.30 1.20
C LEU A 17 -1.71 -5.61 2.61
N LEU A 18 -2.77 -4.91 3.04
CA LEU A 18 -3.35 -5.02 4.38
C LEU A 18 -4.87 -5.23 4.28
N PRO A 19 -5.35 -6.41 3.86
CA PRO A 19 -6.78 -6.69 3.71
C PRO A 19 -7.42 -7.13 5.03
N GLY A 20 -7.56 -6.22 5.99
CA GLY A 20 -8.23 -6.48 7.25
C GLY A 20 -9.75 -6.58 7.09
N LYS A 21 -10.35 -7.56 7.77
CA LYS A 21 -11.82 -7.74 7.80
C LYS A 21 -12.50 -6.99 8.94
N THR A 22 -11.76 -6.73 10.01
CA THR A 22 -12.18 -5.97 11.19
C THR A 22 -11.06 -5.02 11.59
N GLU A 23 -11.33 -4.05 12.46
CA GLU A 23 -10.31 -3.13 12.95
C GLU A 23 -9.17 -3.87 13.67
N LEU A 24 -9.52 -4.88 14.47
CA LEU A 24 -8.55 -5.73 15.15
C LEU A 24 -7.69 -6.54 14.17
N ASP A 25 -8.31 -7.14 13.14
CA ASP A 25 -7.57 -7.85 12.09
C ASP A 25 -6.65 -6.90 11.33
N GLN A 26 -7.10 -5.66 11.06
CA GLN A 26 -6.28 -4.64 10.40
C GLN A 26 -5.04 -4.28 11.23
N ILE A 27 -5.20 -4.03 12.53
CA ILE A 27 -4.08 -3.74 13.44
C ILE A 27 -3.11 -4.92 13.47
N ASN A 28 -3.64 -6.14 13.59
CA ASN A 28 -2.84 -7.36 13.62
C ASN A 28 -2.01 -7.54 12.34
N ARG A 29 -2.57 -7.22 11.17
CA ARG A 29 -1.86 -7.25 9.87
C ARG A 29 -0.77 -6.18 9.79
N ILE A 30 -1.03 -4.99 10.31
CA ILE A 30 -0.04 -3.91 10.38
C ILE A 30 1.14 -4.36 11.24
N ILE A 31 0.87 -4.92 12.42
CA ILE A 31 1.88 -5.48 13.31
C ILE A 31 2.65 -6.61 12.61
N ASP A 32 1.97 -7.55 11.95
CA ASP A 32 2.61 -8.67 11.27
C ASP A 32 3.57 -8.24 10.14
N LEU A 33 3.32 -7.08 9.53
CA LEU A 33 4.13 -6.51 8.45
C LEU A 33 5.29 -5.65 8.98
N LEU A 34 5.03 -4.74 9.90
CA LEU A 34 5.96 -3.68 10.30
C LEU A 34 6.63 -3.92 11.65
N GLY A 35 6.12 -4.87 12.43
CA GLY A 35 6.44 -5.05 13.84
C GLY A 35 5.59 -4.18 14.75
N THR A 36 5.55 -4.57 16.03
CA THR A 36 4.84 -3.87 17.09
C THR A 36 5.52 -2.54 17.38
N PRO A 37 4.78 -1.41 17.32
CA PRO A 37 5.34 -0.13 17.70
C PRO A 37 5.67 -0.13 19.20
N THR A 38 6.72 0.60 19.56
CA THR A 38 7.19 0.79 20.94
C THR A 38 7.37 2.28 21.18
N GLU A 39 7.53 2.70 22.44
CA GLU A 39 7.85 4.09 22.80
C GLU A 39 9.10 4.65 22.10
N LYS A 40 10.01 3.78 21.63
CA LYS A 40 11.16 4.22 20.82
C LYS A 40 10.78 4.60 19.39
N ILE A 41 9.76 3.95 18.83
CA ILE A 41 9.30 4.11 17.44
C ILE A 41 8.21 5.18 17.35
N TRP A 42 7.31 5.22 18.33
CA TRP A 42 6.25 6.21 18.44
C TRP A 42 6.14 6.61 19.92
N LYS A 43 6.66 7.80 20.22
CA LYS A 43 6.63 8.35 21.58
C LYS A 43 5.20 8.70 21.98
N GLY A 44 4.79 8.30 23.17
CA GLY A 44 3.43 8.52 23.69
C GLY A 44 2.40 7.58 23.07
N ILE A 45 2.82 6.42 22.55
CA ILE A 45 1.90 5.43 22.01
C ILE A 45 0.99 4.87 23.11
N ASP A 46 1.53 4.66 24.31
CA ASP A 46 0.78 4.12 25.45
C ASP A 46 -0.30 5.09 25.97
N GLU A 47 -0.19 6.38 25.63
CA GLU A 47 -1.16 7.41 26.01
C GLU A 47 -2.42 7.41 25.12
N LEU A 48 -2.36 6.74 23.97
CA LEU A 48 -3.45 6.72 23.00
C LEU A 48 -4.72 6.09 23.61
N PRO A 49 -5.88 6.77 23.55
CA PRO A 49 -7.12 6.25 24.12
C PRO A 49 -7.49 4.84 23.62
N ALA A 50 -7.15 4.54 22.37
CA ALA A 50 -7.43 3.25 21.74
C ALA A 50 -6.67 2.08 22.38
N LEU A 51 -5.47 2.31 22.94
CA LEU A 51 -4.65 1.25 23.56
C LEU A 51 -4.95 1.03 25.04
N ARG A 52 -5.73 1.93 25.69
CA ARG A 52 -6.13 1.76 27.10
C ARG A 52 -6.89 0.46 27.36
N ASN A 53 -7.68 0.02 26.38
CA ASN A 53 -8.50 -1.20 26.46
C ASN A 53 -7.96 -2.32 25.56
N PHE A 54 -6.81 -2.11 24.92
CA PHE A 54 -6.33 -2.99 23.86
C PHE A 54 -4.81 -3.16 23.90
N HIS A 55 -4.38 -4.42 24.05
CA HIS A 55 -2.97 -4.77 24.04
C HIS A 55 -2.53 -5.21 22.65
N LEU A 56 -1.46 -4.59 22.14
CA LEU A 56 -0.86 -4.97 20.87
C LEU A 56 -0.17 -6.33 21.01
N ARG A 57 -0.28 -7.19 19.99
CA ARG A 57 0.51 -8.42 19.92
C ARG A 57 1.99 -8.07 19.81
N SER A 58 2.85 -8.94 20.33
CA SER A 58 4.31 -8.78 20.24
C SER A 58 4.86 -9.40 18.95
N GLN A 59 5.52 -8.58 18.13
CA GLN A 59 6.17 -8.94 16.88
C GLN A 59 7.32 -7.94 16.65
N PRO A 60 8.57 -8.25 16.99
CA PRO A 60 9.62 -7.22 17.09
C PRO A 60 10.28 -6.83 15.76
N TYR A 61 9.94 -7.49 14.65
CA TYR A 61 10.68 -7.41 13.39
C TYR A 61 9.87 -6.77 12.27
N ASN A 62 10.44 -5.79 11.58
CA ASN A 62 9.87 -5.29 10.33
C ASN A 62 10.11 -6.31 9.21
N LYS A 63 9.04 -6.86 8.63
CA LYS A 63 9.05 -7.87 7.57
C LYS A 63 8.83 -7.29 6.16
N LEU A 64 8.81 -5.97 6.02
CA LEU A 64 8.55 -5.30 4.75
C LEU A 64 9.49 -5.78 3.64
N LYS A 65 10.79 -5.96 3.92
CA LYS A 65 11.77 -6.50 2.96
C LYS A 65 11.44 -7.92 2.52
N CYS A 66 10.96 -8.77 3.43
CA CYS A 66 10.55 -10.13 3.11
C CYS A 66 9.26 -10.17 2.28
N VAL A 67 8.33 -9.24 2.50
CA VAL A 67 7.08 -9.19 1.73
C VAL A 67 7.30 -8.57 0.34
N MET A 68 8.22 -7.62 0.24
CA MET A 68 8.52 -6.84 -0.96
C MET A 68 9.82 -7.34 -1.63
N GLU A 69 9.93 -8.65 -1.89
CA GLU A 69 11.17 -9.30 -2.37
C GLU A 69 11.72 -8.69 -3.66
N ARG A 70 10.84 -8.14 -4.50
CA ARG A 70 11.17 -7.55 -5.80
C ARG A 70 11.43 -6.05 -5.73
N ALA A 71 11.24 -5.42 -4.57
CA ALA A 71 11.44 -3.99 -4.40
C ALA A 71 12.93 -3.68 -4.25
N SER A 72 13.37 -2.59 -4.88
CA SER A 72 14.72 -2.06 -4.67
C SER A 72 14.88 -1.51 -3.25
N ASP A 73 16.13 -1.35 -2.80
CA ASP A 73 16.41 -0.79 -1.47
C ASP A 73 15.86 0.64 -1.30
N SER A 74 15.87 1.46 -2.36
CA SER A 74 15.28 2.80 -2.30
C SER A 74 13.75 2.79 -2.25
N CYS A 75 13.11 1.80 -2.89
CA CYS A 75 11.68 1.56 -2.78
C CYS A 75 11.31 1.16 -1.34
N LEU A 76 12.09 0.25 -0.74
CA LEU A 76 11.94 -0.15 0.66
C LEU A 76 12.15 1.04 1.60
N GLN A 77 13.13 1.91 1.32
CA GLN A 77 13.35 3.13 2.09
C GLN A 77 12.15 4.08 2.02
N LEU A 78 11.58 4.28 0.83
CA LEU A 78 10.38 5.08 0.63
C LEU A 78 9.19 4.49 1.39
N LEU A 79 8.94 3.18 1.27
CA LEU A 79 7.86 2.49 1.96
C LEU A 79 8.00 2.57 3.49
N ASN A 80 9.21 2.42 4.04
CA ASN A 80 9.44 2.60 5.48
C ASN A 80 9.12 4.04 5.93
N GLY A 81 9.44 5.05 5.12
CA GLY A 81 9.04 6.43 5.39
C GLY A 81 7.52 6.64 5.35
N LEU A 82 6.83 6.01 4.39
CA LEU A 82 5.37 6.07 4.24
C LEU A 82 4.63 5.35 5.39
N PHE A 83 5.22 4.26 5.90
CA PHE A 83 4.69 3.42 6.98
C PHE A 83 5.27 3.74 8.36
N THR A 84 5.90 4.89 8.54
CA THR A 84 6.32 5.34 9.86
C THR A 84 5.08 5.47 10.77
N TYR A 85 5.11 4.80 11.92
CA TYR A 85 4.00 4.76 12.87
C TYR A 85 3.64 6.14 13.38
N ASP A 86 4.62 6.85 13.94
CA ASP A 86 4.45 8.23 14.41
C ASP A 86 4.09 9.16 13.24
N PRO A 87 2.88 9.75 13.23
CA PRO A 87 2.45 10.63 12.15
C PRO A 87 3.32 11.89 11.99
N SER A 88 3.95 12.35 13.08
CA SER A 88 4.80 13.55 13.08
C SER A 88 6.14 13.32 12.40
N LEU A 89 6.63 12.07 12.43
CA LEU A 89 7.88 11.65 11.79
C LEU A 89 7.65 11.04 10.40
N ARG A 90 6.40 10.78 10.02
CA ARG A 90 6.04 10.19 8.75
C ARG A 90 6.36 11.14 7.59
N ILE A 91 6.99 10.60 6.55
CA ILE A 91 7.43 11.39 5.38
C ILE A 91 6.26 12.15 4.76
N CYS A 92 6.46 13.42 4.42
CA CYS A 92 5.47 14.23 3.71
C CYS A 92 5.51 13.98 2.19
N ALA A 93 4.49 14.41 1.46
CA ALA A 93 4.43 14.21 0.01
C ALA A 93 5.61 14.84 -0.74
N LYS A 94 6.03 16.05 -0.33
CA LYS A 94 7.15 16.77 -0.93
C LYS A 94 8.47 15.99 -0.80
N ASP A 95 8.72 15.40 0.37
CA ASP A 95 9.93 14.63 0.62
C ASP A 95 9.87 13.25 -0.03
N ALA A 96 8.69 12.63 -0.07
CA ALA A 96 8.48 11.37 -0.77
C ALA A 96 8.83 11.48 -2.27
N LEU A 97 8.43 12.58 -2.93
CA LEU A 97 8.76 12.84 -4.34
C LEU A 97 10.26 12.99 -4.60
N ARG A 98 11.05 13.33 -3.57
CA ARG A 98 12.51 13.44 -3.64
C ARG A 98 13.23 12.12 -3.38
N SER A 99 12.48 11.04 -3.17
CA SER A 99 13.05 9.72 -2.97
C SER A 99 13.92 9.30 -4.16
N ARG A 100 15.02 8.60 -3.87
CA ARG A 100 15.88 7.99 -4.89
C ARG A 100 15.12 7.00 -5.77
N TYR A 101 14.07 6.38 -5.24
CA TYR A 101 13.21 5.44 -5.95
C TYR A 101 12.70 5.96 -7.30
N PHE A 102 12.38 7.26 -7.38
CA PHE A 102 11.86 7.84 -8.62
C PHE A 102 12.96 8.24 -9.62
N ASN A 103 14.23 8.20 -9.21
CA ASN A 103 15.38 8.67 -9.97
C ASN A 103 16.44 7.58 -10.20
N GLU A 104 16.13 6.32 -9.88
CA GLU A 104 17.00 5.18 -10.13
C GLU A 104 16.46 4.33 -11.31
N PRO A 105 17.33 3.59 -12.02
CA PRO A 105 16.88 2.64 -13.02
C PRO A 105 16.19 1.42 -12.37
N PRO A 106 15.17 0.82 -13.02
CA PRO A 106 14.57 1.26 -14.28
C PRO A 106 13.71 2.52 -14.11
N TYR A 107 13.86 3.47 -15.02
CA TYR A 107 13.07 4.70 -15.02
C TYR A 107 11.59 4.42 -15.30
N PRO A 108 10.67 5.33 -14.90
CA PRO A 108 9.26 5.20 -15.20
C PRO A 108 9.01 4.98 -16.69
N CYS A 109 8.09 4.07 -16.99
CA CYS A 109 7.61 3.87 -18.36
C CYS A 109 6.94 5.15 -18.88
N ASP A 110 7.16 5.49 -20.15
CA ASP A 110 6.45 6.59 -20.78
C ASP A 110 4.93 6.35 -20.70
N ALA A 111 4.17 7.39 -20.38
CA ALA A 111 2.72 7.27 -20.22
C ALA A 111 2.03 6.74 -21.48
N SER A 112 2.57 7.01 -22.67
CA SER A 112 2.07 6.48 -23.96
C SER A 112 2.24 4.97 -24.11
N MET A 113 3.17 4.38 -23.35
CA MET A 113 3.47 2.94 -23.36
C MET A 113 2.76 2.19 -22.24
N MET A 114 2.01 2.87 -21.37
CA MET A 114 1.20 2.22 -20.35
C MET A 114 0.09 1.38 -21.00
N PRO A 115 -0.21 0.19 -20.48
CA PRO A 115 -1.29 -0.63 -21.01
C PRO A 115 -2.61 0.12 -20.92
N SER A 116 -3.35 0.18 -22.02
CA SER A 116 -4.72 0.70 -22.02
C SER A 116 -5.64 -0.30 -21.34
N PHE A 117 -6.37 0.11 -20.31
CA PHE A 117 -7.44 -0.68 -19.70
C PHE A 117 -8.79 -0.23 -20.26
N PRO A 118 -9.30 -0.85 -21.35
CA PRO A 118 -10.59 -0.47 -21.89
C PRO A 118 -11.66 -0.62 -20.82
N GLN A 119 -12.47 0.42 -20.62
CA GLN A 119 -13.52 0.43 -19.60
C GLN A 119 -14.54 -0.68 -19.88
N HIS A 120 -14.47 -1.77 -19.10
CA HIS A 120 -15.41 -2.90 -19.22
C HIS A 120 -16.87 -2.48 -19.01
N ARG A 121 -17.12 -1.40 -18.25
CA ARG A 121 -18.46 -0.84 -17.99
C ARG A 121 -19.15 -0.31 -19.26
N ASN A 122 -18.38 0.08 -20.28
CA ASN A 122 -18.90 0.64 -21.54
C ASN A 122 -18.91 -0.35 -22.71
N ARG A 123 -18.58 -1.64 -22.50
CA ARG A 123 -18.86 -2.69 -23.49
C ARG A 123 -20.38 -2.84 -23.59
N LYS A 124 -21.01 -2.01 -24.43
CA LYS A 124 -22.40 -2.20 -24.88
C LYS A 124 -22.54 -3.68 -25.20
N ARG A 125 -23.47 -4.37 -24.53
CA ARG A 125 -23.96 -5.68 -25.00
C ARG A 125 -24.32 -5.44 -26.47
N LYS A 126 -23.52 -5.92 -27.42
CA LYS A 126 -23.98 -6.12 -28.79
C LYS A 126 -25.17 -7.08 -28.63
N ARG A 127 -26.38 -6.55 -28.52
CA ARG A 127 -27.59 -7.32 -28.76
C ARG A 127 -27.39 -7.82 -30.18
N LYS A 128 -27.25 -9.13 -30.36
CA LYS A 128 -27.45 -9.74 -31.67
C LYS A 128 -28.85 -9.30 -32.09
N SER A 129 -28.95 -8.36 -33.03
CA SER A 129 -30.15 -8.23 -33.83
C SER A 129 -30.22 -9.52 -34.64
N SER A 130 -31.13 -10.41 -34.24
CA SER A 130 -31.59 -11.48 -35.10
C SER A 130 -32.27 -10.83 -36.30
N ASP A 131 -31.60 -10.80 -37.44
CA ASP A 131 -32.26 -10.62 -38.73
C ASP A 131 -33.17 -11.83 -38.95
N CYS A 132 -34.46 -11.68 -38.60
CA CYS A 132 -35.54 -12.43 -39.20
C CYS A 132 -36.11 -11.57 -40.33
N SER A 133 -35.53 -11.68 -41.51
CA SER A 133 -36.17 -11.22 -42.74
C SER A 133 -37.18 -12.29 -43.18
N ASN A 134 -38.44 -12.13 -42.77
CA ASN A 134 -39.59 -12.71 -43.42
C ASN A 134 -40.15 -11.66 -44.39
N ASN A 135 -39.92 -11.87 -45.69
CA ASN A 135 -40.93 -11.78 -46.77
C ASN A 135 -40.28 -12.16 -48.10
#